data_AF-A0A937GPY3-F1
#
_entry.id   AF-A0A937GPY3-F1
#
_cell.length_a   1.000
_cell.length_b   1.000
_cell.length_c   1.000
_cell.angle_alpha   90.00
_cell.angle_beta   90.00
_cell.angle_gamma   90.00
#
_symmetry.space_group_name_H-M   'P 1'
#
loop_
_entity.id
_entity.type
_entity.pdbx_description
1 polymer ?
#
loop_
_entity_poly.entity_id
_entity_poly.type
_entity_poly.pdbx_seq_one_letter_code
_entity_poly.pdbx_strand_id
1 'polypeptide(L)'
;MNELNYIINPVENWIKILFILCSFLILISKINLKNRFKYFITFWNIQRYFYFVSGERLNSYNNSTFFILRILMSSLFISYVFDKNNSFDTNNFYNFLYWNLIFFLIITSKFLIEKLFSFIFNYAHKIIEINKYRIGIKNLFSIHLYFFLFILIFGDINIEFATNISYVLVFFYHVFFYIFISSKDLIKNLKNSIYFILYLCTFEILPIVGVIILLN
;
A
#
# COMPACT_ATOMS: atom_id res chain seq x y z
N MET A 1 32.92 -29.59 -16.86
CA MET A 1 31.85 -28.66 -17.30
C MET A 1 30.68 -28.71 -16.32
N ASN A 2 30.92 -28.41 -15.03
CA ASN A 2 29.90 -28.44 -13.96
C ASN A 2 30.12 -27.34 -12.90
N GLU A 3 30.85 -26.28 -13.23
CA GLU A 3 31.03 -25.11 -12.35
C GLU A 3 29.91 -24.06 -12.54
N LEU A 4 29.02 -24.25 -13.52
CA LEU A 4 27.86 -23.38 -13.76
C LEU A 4 26.68 -23.60 -12.79
N ASN A 5 26.76 -24.60 -11.90
CA ASN A 5 25.74 -24.83 -10.87
C ASN A 5 25.90 -23.92 -9.63
N TYR A 6 26.87 -23.01 -9.61
CA TYR A 6 27.30 -22.31 -8.38
C TYR A 6 26.80 -20.87 -8.19
N ILE A 7 25.74 -20.43 -8.88
CA ILE A 7 25.07 -19.15 -8.52
C ILE A 7 23.56 -19.30 -8.61
N ILE A 8 23.01 -20.31 -7.93
CA ILE A 8 21.59 -20.29 -7.58
C ILE A 8 21.46 -19.27 -6.44
N ASN A 9 21.23 -18.01 -6.81
CA ASN A 9 20.78 -17.01 -5.86
C ASN A 9 19.53 -17.56 -5.16
N PRO A 10 19.44 -17.56 -3.83
CA PRO A 10 18.27 -18.08 -3.10
C PRO A 10 16.97 -17.30 -3.39
N VAL A 11 17.10 -16.11 -4.01
CA VAL A 11 15.96 -15.29 -4.46
C VAL A 11 15.59 -15.65 -5.91
N GLU A 12 14.40 -16.20 -6.09
CA GLU A 12 13.82 -16.58 -7.37
C GLU A 12 13.90 -15.41 -8.39
N ASN A 13 14.26 -15.73 -9.64
CA ASN A 13 14.51 -14.72 -10.67
C ASN A 13 13.33 -13.78 -10.92
N TRP A 14 12.09 -14.25 -10.72
CA TRP A 14 10.89 -13.43 -10.89
C TRP A 14 10.75 -12.33 -9.82
N ILE A 15 11.23 -12.56 -8.59
CA ILE A 15 11.23 -11.55 -7.53
C ILE A 15 12.16 -10.39 -7.91
N LYS A 16 13.34 -10.71 -8.46
CA LYS A 16 14.28 -9.69 -8.96
C LYS A 16 13.65 -8.86 -10.09
N ILE A 17 13.01 -9.53 -11.05
CA ILE A 17 12.29 -8.86 -12.15
C ILE A 17 11.19 -7.96 -11.60
N LEU A 18 10.45 -8.40 -10.58
CA LEU A 18 9.43 -7.61 -9.92
C LEU A 18 10.01 -6.35 -9.26
N PHE A 19 11.12 -6.46 -8.54
CA PHE A 19 11.77 -5.29 -7.94
C PHE A 19 12.23 -4.29 -8.99
N ILE A 20 12.78 -4.75 -10.12
CA ILE A 20 13.16 -3.90 -11.26
C ILE A 20 11.93 -3.18 -11.82
N LEU A 21 10.83 -3.90 -12.06
CA LEU A 21 9.57 -3.31 -12.53
C LEU A 21 9.06 -2.24 -11.55
N CYS A 22 9.13 -2.50 -10.26
CA CYS A 22 8.69 -1.57 -9.23
C CYS A 22 9.60 -0.33 -9.13
N SER A 23 10.91 -0.49 -9.33
CA SER A 23 11.84 0.65 -9.47
C SER A 23 11.44 1.54 -10.65
N PHE A 24 11.08 0.96 -11.80
CA PHE A 24 10.59 1.72 -12.95
C PHE A 24 9.30 2.47 -12.63
N LEU A 25 8.33 1.83 -11.95
CA LEU A 25 7.08 2.49 -11.53
C LEU A 25 7.34 3.70 -10.61
N ILE A 26 8.27 3.57 -9.66
CA ILE A 26 8.67 4.66 -8.76
C ILE A 26 9.35 5.77 -9.55
N LEU A 27 10.23 5.43 -10.51
CA LEU A 27 10.96 6.39 -11.33
C LEU A 27 10.04 7.18 -12.27
N ILE A 28 9.08 6.52 -12.92
CA ILE A 28 8.03 7.16 -13.72
C ILE A 28 7.25 8.16 -12.84
N SER A 29 6.87 7.73 -11.63
CA SER A 29 6.14 8.58 -10.68
C SER A 29 6.97 9.79 -10.24
N LYS A 30 8.29 9.62 -10.05
CA LYS A 30 9.23 10.71 -9.75
C LYS A 30 9.31 11.72 -10.88
N ILE A 31 9.45 11.27 -12.14
CA ILE A 31 9.52 12.17 -13.31
C ILE A 31 8.27 13.04 -13.39
N ASN A 32 7.10 12.43 -13.19
CA ASN A 32 5.83 13.13 -13.30
C ASN A 32 5.54 14.08 -12.13
N LEU A 33 5.97 13.73 -10.90
CA LEU A 33 5.81 14.58 -9.73
C LEU A 33 6.88 15.68 -9.63
N LYS A 34 8.01 15.56 -10.35
CA LYS A 34 9.14 16.51 -10.34
C LYS A 34 9.56 16.84 -8.90
N ASN A 35 9.65 18.13 -8.55
CA ASN A 35 10.04 18.61 -7.23
C ASN A 35 9.06 18.21 -6.11
N ARG A 36 7.81 17.85 -6.44
CA ARG A 36 6.82 17.38 -5.45
C ARG A 36 7.17 16.01 -4.87
N PHE A 37 7.92 15.20 -5.61
CA PHE A 37 8.34 13.87 -5.15
C PHE A 37 9.23 13.93 -3.90
N LYS A 38 10.07 14.98 -3.78
CA LYS A 38 10.89 15.22 -2.59
C LYS A 38 10.01 15.38 -1.34
N TYR A 39 8.95 16.18 -1.44
CA TYR A 39 8.00 16.39 -0.36
C TYR A 39 7.13 15.17 -0.06
N PHE A 40 6.87 14.36 -1.10
CA PHE A 40 6.13 13.12 -0.97
C PHE A 40 6.89 12.10 -0.12
N ILE A 41 8.18 11.88 -0.39
CA ILE A 41 9.03 10.94 0.36
C ILE A 41 9.26 11.41 1.80
N THR A 42 9.37 12.72 2.05
CA THR A 42 9.56 13.22 3.41
C THR A 42 8.28 13.06 4.22
N PHE A 43 8.18 11.99 5.01
CA PHE A 43 7.02 11.65 5.83
C PHE A 43 6.50 12.83 6.67
N TRP A 44 7.42 13.60 7.26
CA TRP A 44 7.08 14.76 8.11
C TRP A 44 6.56 15.99 7.35
N ASN A 45 6.64 16.00 6.00
CA ASN A 45 6.24 17.13 5.16
C ASN A 45 5.16 16.77 4.13
N ILE A 46 4.46 15.65 4.33
CA ILE A 46 3.29 15.22 3.52
C ILE A 46 2.24 16.33 3.42
N GLN A 47 2.09 17.17 4.44
CA GLN A 47 1.17 18.30 4.38
C GLN A 47 1.53 19.26 3.23
N ARG A 48 2.83 19.52 2.99
CA ARG A 48 3.30 20.30 1.85
C ARG A 48 3.09 19.59 0.51
N TYR A 49 3.12 18.26 0.47
CA TYR A 49 2.72 17.50 -0.73
C TYR A 49 1.26 17.78 -1.14
N PHE A 50 0.36 18.00 -0.18
CA PHE A 50 -1.03 18.34 -0.45
C PHE A 50 -1.30 19.85 -0.62
N TYR A 51 -0.52 20.73 0.02
CA TYR A 51 -0.75 22.18 0.06
C TYR A 51 0.20 23.02 -0.82
N PHE A 52 1.19 22.44 -1.50
CA PHE A 52 2.05 23.23 -2.40
C PHE A 52 1.27 23.66 -3.66
N VAL A 53 0.86 24.93 -3.64
CA VAL A 53 0.38 25.77 -4.73
C VAL A 53 -0.95 25.32 -5.33
N SER A 54 -1.99 26.08 -4.97
CA SER A 54 -3.24 26.27 -5.69
C SER A 54 -3.15 25.95 -7.19
N GLY A 55 -3.71 24.82 -7.62
CA GLY A 55 -3.91 24.59 -9.05
C GLY A 55 -4.14 23.13 -9.44
N GLU A 56 -3.22 22.23 -9.09
CA GLU A 56 -3.26 20.87 -9.65
C GLU A 56 -3.30 19.78 -8.58
N ARG A 57 -4.53 19.30 -8.40
CA ARG A 57 -4.92 18.08 -7.69
C ARG A 57 -4.19 16.88 -8.31
N LEU A 58 -3.74 15.94 -7.47
CA LEU A 58 -3.20 14.62 -7.81
C LEU A 58 -3.46 14.19 -9.26
N ASN A 59 -2.42 14.15 -10.09
CA ASN A 59 -2.51 13.71 -11.48
C ASN A 59 -2.98 12.24 -11.52
N SER A 60 -4.03 11.95 -12.30
CA SER A 60 -4.62 10.60 -12.40
C SER A 60 -3.58 9.56 -12.79
N TYR A 61 -2.65 9.93 -13.68
CA TYR A 61 -1.59 9.04 -14.15
C TYR A 61 -0.66 8.56 -13.03
N ASN A 62 -0.27 9.46 -12.11
CA ASN A 62 0.59 9.10 -10.97
C ASN A 62 -0.14 8.24 -9.94
N ASN A 63 -1.45 8.47 -9.79
CA ASN A 63 -2.23 7.61 -8.91
C ASN A 63 -2.36 6.20 -9.48
N SER A 64 -2.46 6.05 -10.81
CA SER A 64 -2.47 4.74 -11.46
C SER A 64 -1.14 3.99 -11.30
N THR A 65 0.00 4.67 -11.45
CA THR A 65 1.32 4.02 -11.24
C THR A 65 1.50 3.56 -9.80
N PHE A 66 1.15 4.42 -8.82
CA PHE A 66 1.19 4.03 -7.41
C PHE A 66 0.15 2.98 -7.02
N PHE A 67 -1.00 2.95 -7.70
CA PHE A 67 -2.00 1.91 -7.52
C PHE A 67 -1.44 0.54 -7.90
N ILE A 68 -0.77 0.45 -9.05
CA ILE A 68 -0.08 -0.79 -9.49
C ILE A 68 1.03 -1.14 -8.50
N LEU A 69 1.89 -0.20 -8.14
CA LEU A 69 2.97 -0.42 -7.16
C LEU A 69 2.41 -0.96 -5.83
N ARG A 70 1.29 -0.40 -5.37
CA ARG A 70 0.64 -0.83 -4.13
C ARG A 70 0.17 -2.28 -4.20
N ILE A 71 -0.48 -2.68 -5.30
CA ILE A 71 -0.94 -4.06 -5.48
C ILE A 71 0.26 -5.02 -5.45
N LEU A 72 1.32 -4.73 -6.22
CA LEU A 72 2.50 -5.59 -6.31
C LEU A 72 3.24 -5.72 -4.97
N MET A 73 3.38 -4.62 -4.22
CA MET A 73 4.06 -4.64 -2.92
C MET A 73 3.21 -5.30 -1.84
N SER A 74 1.89 -5.07 -1.83
CA SER A 74 1.03 -5.70 -0.82
C SER A 74 0.86 -7.19 -1.07
N SER A 75 0.75 -7.63 -2.33
CA SER A 75 0.69 -9.05 -2.67
C SER A 75 1.99 -9.76 -2.30
N LEU A 76 3.14 -9.17 -2.66
CA LEU A 76 4.44 -9.73 -2.30
C LEU A 76 4.63 -9.80 -0.78
N PHE A 77 4.22 -8.76 -0.06
CA PHE A 77 4.31 -8.72 1.40
C PHE A 77 3.52 -9.85 2.05
N ILE A 78 2.30 -10.12 1.58
CA ILE A 78 1.50 -11.22 2.10
C ILE A 78 2.11 -12.57 1.75
N SER A 79 2.45 -12.78 0.48
CA SER A 79 2.99 -14.06 0.03
C SER A 79 4.32 -14.39 0.69
N TYR A 80 5.14 -13.39 1.02
CA TYR A 80 6.46 -13.58 1.61
C TYR A 80 6.44 -13.68 3.14
N VAL A 81 5.65 -12.84 3.82
CA VAL A 81 5.68 -12.73 5.28
C VAL A 81 4.64 -13.62 5.96
N PHE A 82 3.42 -13.70 5.42
CA PHE A 82 2.29 -14.29 6.15
C PHE A 82 1.87 -15.68 5.67
N ASP A 83 2.17 -16.05 4.42
CA ASP A 83 1.94 -17.42 3.95
C ASP A 83 3.08 -18.36 4.39
N LYS A 84 3.02 -18.79 5.65
CA LYS A 84 4.01 -19.69 6.26
C LYS A 84 4.00 -21.09 5.65
N ASN A 85 2.88 -21.54 5.10
CA ASN A 85 2.72 -22.91 4.61
C ASN A 85 3.26 -23.12 3.19
N ASN A 86 3.32 -22.05 2.37
CA ASN A 86 3.85 -22.10 1.01
C ASN A 86 5.18 -21.35 0.83
N SER A 87 5.86 -20.95 1.91
CA SER A 87 7.11 -20.20 1.79
C SER A 87 8.20 -21.01 1.05
N PHE A 88 8.43 -20.68 -0.23
CA PHE A 88 9.46 -21.28 -1.08
C PHE A 88 9.23 -22.73 -1.56
N ASP A 89 7.99 -23.08 -1.88
CA ASP A 89 7.70 -24.19 -2.80
C ASP A 89 7.40 -23.68 -4.22
N THR A 90 7.54 -24.55 -5.22
CA THR A 90 7.44 -24.27 -6.67
C THR A 90 6.16 -23.54 -7.14
N ASN A 91 5.18 -23.36 -6.26
CA ASN A 91 3.94 -22.61 -6.46
C ASN A 91 3.97 -21.13 -6.02
N ASN A 92 5.11 -20.62 -5.54
CA ASN A 92 5.28 -19.24 -5.06
C ASN A 92 4.77 -18.16 -6.04
N PHE A 93 5.12 -18.28 -7.31
CA PHE A 93 4.72 -17.30 -8.32
C PHE A 93 3.21 -17.32 -8.57
N TYR A 94 2.58 -18.49 -8.60
CA TYR A 94 1.14 -18.62 -8.76
C TYR A 94 0.38 -18.05 -7.56
N ASN A 95 0.88 -18.30 -6.35
CA ASN A 95 0.32 -17.71 -5.13
C ASN A 95 0.44 -16.18 -5.12
N PHE A 96 1.61 -15.64 -5.53
CA PHE A 96 1.78 -14.21 -5.73
C PHE A 96 0.74 -13.65 -6.74
N LEU A 97 0.53 -14.30 -7.88
CA LEU A 97 -0.49 -13.89 -8.86
C LEU A 97 -1.91 -13.92 -8.28
N TYR A 98 -2.23 -14.96 -7.49
CA TYR A 98 -3.52 -15.07 -6.79
C TYR A 98 -3.74 -13.88 -5.83
N TRP A 99 -2.75 -13.55 -5.00
CA TRP A 99 -2.82 -12.40 -4.11
C TRP A 99 -2.90 -11.07 -4.86
N ASN A 100 -2.26 -10.93 -6.02
CA ASN A 100 -2.42 -9.74 -6.87
C ASN A 100 -3.88 -9.55 -7.30
N LEU A 101 -4.54 -10.62 -7.73
CA LEU A 101 -5.95 -10.58 -8.12
C LEU A 101 -6.85 -10.23 -6.93
N ILE A 102 -6.63 -10.85 -5.77
CA ILE A 102 -7.37 -10.52 -4.54
C ILE A 102 -7.23 -9.03 -4.20
N PHE A 103 -6.00 -8.52 -4.13
CA PHE A 103 -5.77 -7.12 -3.78
C PHE A 103 -6.35 -6.16 -4.81
N PHE A 104 -6.26 -6.48 -6.09
CA PHE A 104 -6.92 -5.71 -7.13
C PHE A 104 -8.44 -5.63 -6.88
N LEU A 105 -9.09 -6.76 -6.61
CA LEU A 105 -10.53 -6.83 -6.35
C LEU A 105 -10.94 -6.11 -5.05
N ILE A 106 -10.21 -6.31 -3.95
CA ILE A 106 -10.49 -5.66 -2.66
C ILE A 106 -10.38 -4.14 -2.79
N ILE A 107 -9.31 -3.64 -3.41
CA ILE A 107 -9.07 -2.20 -3.49
C ILE A 107 -10.09 -1.54 -4.44
N THR A 108 -10.41 -2.17 -5.58
CA THR A 108 -11.38 -1.63 -6.54
C THR A 108 -12.80 -1.67 -5.99
N SER A 109 -13.23 -2.79 -5.40
CA SER A 109 -14.54 -2.92 -4.77
C SER A 109 -14.73 -1.89 -3.66
N LYS A 110 -13.73 -1.71 -2.79
CA LYS A 110 -13.74 -0.66 -1.77
C LYS A 110 -13.98 0.73 -2.37
N PHE A 111 -13.24 1.10 -3.41
CA PHE A 111 -13.41 2.40 -4.06
C PHE A 111 -14.80 2.58 -4.66
N LEU A 112 -15.37 1.54 -5.27
CA LEU A 112 -16.73 1.56 -5.82
C LEU A 112 -17.78 1.73 -4.74
N ILE A 113 -17.67 0.96 -3.65
CA ILE A 113 -18.61 1.03 -2.53
C ILE A 113 -18.56 2.42 -1.88
N GLU A 114 -17.37 2.97 -1.63
CA GLU A 114 -17.21 4.33 -1.10
C GLU A 114 -17.88 5.38 -1.99
N LYS A 115 -17.74 5.25 -3.31
CA LYS A 115 -18.35 6.16 -4.29
C LYS A 115 -19.88 6.05 -4.28
N LEU A 116 -20.44 4.83 -4.14
CA LEU A 116 -21.87 4.60 -4.02
C LEU A 116 -22.44 5.22 -2.73
N PHE A 117 -21.82 4.96 -1.58
CA PHE A 117 -22.20 5.58 -0.30
C PHE A 117 -22.13 7.10 -0.36
N SER A 118 -21.08 7.62 -0.98
CA SER A 118 -20.90 9.06 -1.16
C SER A 118 -22.03 9.72 -1.94
N PHE A 119 -22.59 9.01 -2.93
CA PHE A 119 -23.72 9.48 -3.72
C PHE A 119 -25.02 9.43 -2.90
N ILE A 120 -25.29 8.31 -2.22
CA ILE A 120 -26.50 8.11 -1.41
C ILE A 120 -26.63 9.16 -0.30
N PHE A 121 -25.53 9.46 0.39
CA PHE A 121 -25.56 10.38 1.54
C PHE A 121 -25.31 11.85 1.16
N ASN A 122 -25.13 12.17 -0.12
CA ASN A 122 -24.82 13.53 -0.61
C ASN A 122 -23.54 14.14 0.02
N TYR A 123 -22.55 13.30 0.35
CA TYR A 123 -21.25 13.70 0.92
C TYR A 123 -20.12 13.76 -0.13
N ALA A 124 -20.45 13.77 -1.42
CA ALA A 124 -19.52 13.73 -2.55
C ALA A 124 -18.30 14.65 -2.42
N HIS A 125 -18.51 15.93 -2.11
CA HIS A 125 -17.40 16.88 -2.05
C HIS A 125 -16.41 16.58 -0.91
N LYS A 126 -16.92 16.29 0.29
CA LYS A 126 -16.08 15.98 1.48
C LYS A 126 -15.34 14.65 1.31
N ILE A 127 -16.00 13.64 0.75
CA ILE A 127 -15.39 12.33 0.52
C ILE A 127 -14.28 12.42 -0.54
N ILE A 128 -14.46 13.21 -1.60
CA ILE A 128 -13.41 13.43 -2.61
C ILE A 128 -12.16 14.05 -1.98
N GLU A 129 -12.31 15.02 -1.09
CA GLU A 129 -11.19 15.65 -0.42
C GLU A 129 -10.46 14.68 0.53
N ILE A 130 -11.21 13.98 1.38
CA ILE A 130 -10.65 12.94 2.27
C ILE A 130 -9.93 11.87 1.43
N ASN A 131 -10.54 11.41 0.34
CA ASN A 131 -9.97 10.36 -0.51
C ASN A 131 -8.62 10.76 -1.13
N LYS A 132 -8.43 12.04 -1.49
CA LYS A 132 -7.14 12.52 -1.99
C LYS A 132 -6.05 12.38 -0.93
N TYR A 133 -6.34 12.77 0.31
CA TYR A 133 -5.41 12.61 1.42
C TYR A 133 -5.10 11.13 1.70
N ARG A 134 -6.14 10.28 1.73
CA ARG A 134 -6.00 8.83 1.95
C ARG A 134 -5.15 8.16 0.87
N ILE A 135 -5.43 8.45 -0.40
CA ILE A 135 -4.69 7.88 -1.54
C ILE A 135 -3.21 8.28 -1.45
N GLY A 136 -2.91 9.55 -1.16
CA GLY A 136 -1.52 10.00 -1.02
C GLY A 136 -0.76 9.26 0.10
N ILE A 137 -1.35 9.08 1.28
CA ILE A 137 -0.71 8.33 2.37
C ILE A 137 -0.48 6.86 2.00
N LYS A 138 -1.48 6.22 1.36
CA LYS A 138 -1.37 4.82 0.91
C LYS A 138 -0.30 4.63 -0.18
N ASN A 139 -0.15 5.61 -1.06
CA ASN A 139 0.90 5.61 -2.07
C ASN A 139 2.29 5.82 -1.45
N LEU A 140 2.38 6.60 -0.37
CA LEU A 140 3.63 6.75 0.36
C LEU A 140 4.00 5.45 1.06
N PHE A 141 3.02 4.78 1.65
CA PHE A 141 3.21 3.48 2.29
C PHE A 141 3.74 2.44 1.32
N SER A 142 3.25 2.40 0.07
CA SER A 142 3.75 1.42 -0.90
C SER A 142 5.22 1.64 -1.26
N ILE A 143 5.73 2.88 -1.25
CA ILE A 143 7.17 3.16 -1.39
C ILE A 143 7.95 2.65 -0.17
N HIS A 144 7.47 2.91 1.04
CA HIS A 144 8.14 2.43 2.26
C HIS A 144 8.16 0.90 2.31
N LEU A 145 7.04 0.28 1.94
CA LEU A 145 6.90 -1.16 1.84
C LEU A 145 7.87 -1.75 0.81
N TYR A 146 8.10 -1.06 -0.31
CA TYR A 146 9.12 -1.44 -1.30
C TYR A 146 10.52 -1.52 -0.68
N PHE A 147 10.98 -0.47 0.01
CA PHE A 147 12.30 -0.48 0.64
C PHE A 147 12.40 -1.52 1.77
N PHE A 148 11.33 -1.66 2.55
CA PHE A 148 11.25 -2.65 3.62
C PHE A 148 11.39 -4.08 3.08
N LEU A 149 10.60 -4.44 2.06
CA LEU A 149 10.65 -5.74 1.41
C LEU A 149 11.99 -6.01 0.73
N PHE A 150 12.60 -4.97 0.14
CA PHE A 150 13.94 -5.09 -0.45
C PHE A 150 14.96 -5.52 0.61
N ILE A 151 14.96 -4.87 1.77
CA ILE A 151 15.86 -5.21 2.89
C ILE A 151 15.54 -6.60 3.44
N LEU A 152 14.25 -6.96 3.59
CA LEU A 152 13.88 -8.29 4.09
C LEU A 152 14.35 -9.42 3.17
N ILE A 153 14.12 -9.29 1.86
CA ILE A 153 14.38 -10.37 0.89
C ILE A 153 15.86 -10.52 0.58
N PHE A 154 16.60 -9.41 0.50
CA PHE A 154 18.02 -9.42 0.13
C PHE A 154 18.97 -9.26 1.32
N GLY A 155 18.46 -9.02 2.52
CA GLY A 155 19.26 -8.76 3.73
C GLY A 155 19.45 -9.95 4.66
N ASP A 156 19.17 -11.18 4.20
CA ASP A 156 19.30 -12.43 4.97
C ASP A 156 18.70 -12.38 6.39
N ILE A 157 17.52 -11.77 6.50
CA ILE A 157 16.84 -11.60 7.80
C ILE A 157 16.05 -12.87 8.13
N ASN A 158 16.12 -13.31 9.40
CA ASN A 158 15.34 -14.45 9.87
C ASN A 158 13.82 -14.22 9.70
N ILE A 159 13.11 -15.20 9.14
CA ILE A 159 11.68 -15.14 8.83
C ILE A 159 10.83 -14.83 10.07
N GLU A 160 11.12 -15.45 11.23
CA GLU A 160 10.38 -15.16 12.47
C GLU A 160 10.54 -13.69 12.90
N PHE A 161 11.76 -13.18 12.83
CA PHE A 161 12.04 -11.78 13.14
C PHE A 161 11.40 -10.83 12.11
N ALA A 162 11.42 -11.21 10.82
CA ALA A 162 10.75 -10.48 9.74
C ALA A 162 9.24 -10.40 9.96
N THR A 163 8.59 -11.48 10.40
CA THR A 163 7.15 -11.51 10.70
C THR A 163 6.79 -10.57 11.85
N ASN A 164 7.56 -10.59 12.94
CA ASN A 164 7.34 -9.71 14.09
C ASN A 164 7.51 -8.23 13.73
N ILE A 165 8.58 -7.87 13.00
CA ILE A 165 8.77 -6.48 12.53
C ILE A 165 7.62 -6.07 11.61
N SER A 166 7.16 -6.97 10.75
CA SER A 166 6.07 -6.71 9.81
C SER A 166 4.76 -6.39 10.52
N TYR A 167 4.41 -7.12 11.59
CA TYR A 167 3.24 -6.79 12.43
C TYR A 167 3.37 -5.41 13.06
N VAL A 168 4.54 -5.10 13.62
CA VAL A 168 4.83 -3.79 14.24
C VAL A 168 4.70 -2.66 13.21
N LEU A 169 5.24 -2.84 12.00
CA LEU A 169 5.16 -1.87 10.91
C LEU A 169 3.72 -1.61 10.47
N VAL A 170 2.92 -2.67 10.28
CA VAL A 170 1.50 -2.55 9.91
C VAL A 170 0.71 -1.82 10.99
N PHE A 171 0.98 -2.12 12.27
CA PHE A 171 0.34 -1.46 13.41
C PHE A 171 0.68 0.04 13.44
N PHE A 172 1.96 0.41 13.40
CA PHE A 172 2.36 1.82 13.39
C PHE A 172 1.77 2.57 12.21
N TYR A 173 1.76 1.96 11.02
CA TYR A 173 1.15 2.57 9.85
C TYR A 173 -0.33 2.91 10.06
N HIS A 174 -1.10 2.00 10.68
CA HIS A 174 -2.51 2.23 10.98
C HIS A 174 -2.71 3.35 12.00
N VAL A 175 -1.88 3.38 13.05
CA VAL A 175 -1.90 4.45 14.06
C VAL A 175 -1.59 5.81 13.40
N PHE A 176 -0.54 5.89 12.59
CA PHE A 176 -0.19 7.13 11.88
C PHE A 176 -1.28 7.58 10.90
N PHE A 177 -1.85 6.64 10.14
CA PHE A 177 -2.97 6.94 9.24
C PHE A 177 -4.17 7.51 10.01
N TYR A 178 -4.50 6.93 11.16
CA TYR A 178 -5.58 7.41 12.03
C TYR A 178 -5.30 8.82 12.57
N ILE A 179 -4.11 9.06 13.12
CA ILE A 179 -3.70 10.38 13.64
C ILE A 179 -3.77 11.43 12.51
N PHE A 180 -3.28 11.10 11.32
CA PHE A 180 -3.27 12.05 10.22
C PHE A 180 -4.68 12.44 9.77
N ILE A 181 -5.60 11.47 9.64
CA ILE A 181 -6.96 11.79 9.20
C ILE A 181 -7.75 12.51 10.30
N SER A 182 -7.59 12.08 11.56
CA SER A 182 -8.26 12.72 12.70
C SER A 182 -7.80 14.16 12.94
N SER A 183 -6.54 14.49 12.62
CA SER A 183 -6.01 15.84 12.71
C SER A 183 -6.61 16.84 11.71
N LYS A 184 -7.36 16.37 10.70
CA LYS A 184 -8.01 17.25 9.73
C LYS A 184 -9.38 17.69 10.25
N ASP A 185 -9.71 18.96 10.05
CA ASP A 185 -10.93 19.68 10.50
C ASP A 185 -12.30 19.07 10.06
N LEU A 186 -12.30 17.89 9.44
CA LEU A 186 -13.48 17.20 8.92
C LEU A 186 -14.35 16.56 10.02
N ILE A 187 -13.83 16.39 11.24
CA ILE A 187 -14.47 15.66 12.36
C ILE A 187 -14.98 16.60 13.47
N LYS A 188 -15.31 17.87 13.17
CA LYS A 188 -15.84 18.78 14.21
C LYS A 188 -17.26 18.44 14.68
N ASN A 189 -18.08 17.79 13.84
CA ASN A 189 -19.46 17.44 14.17
C ASN A 189 -19.60 15.97 14.57
N LEU A 190 -20.39 15.72 15.63
CA LEU A 190 -20.69 14.37 16.18
C LEU A 190 -21.25 13.40 15.12
N LYS A 191 -22.03 13.90 14.17
CA LYS A 191 -22.53 13.10 13.03
C LYS A 191 -21.41 12.67 12.07
N ASN A 192 -20.41 13.52 11.85
CA ASN A 192 -19.27 13.21 10.98
C ASN A 192 -18.29 12.25 11.67
N SER A 193 -18.13 12.32 12.99
CA SER A 193 -17.28 11.39 13.74
C SER A 193 -17.84 9.97 13.73
N ILE A 194 -19.16 9.82 13.92
CA ILE A 194 -19.82 8.51 13.84
C ILE A 194 -19.66 7.93 12.43
N TYR A 195 -19.90 8.72 11.38
CA TYR A 195 -19.70 8.27 10.00
C TYR A 195 -18.23 7.89 9.73
N PHE A 196 -17.28 8.63 10.29
CA PHE A 196 -15.86 8.35 10.15
C PHE A 196 -15.45 7.04 10.85
N ILE A 197 -15.96 6.78 12.06
CA ILE A 197 -15.71 5.53 12.80
C ILE A 197 -16.32 4.34 12.04
N LEU A 198 -17.58 4.45 11.61
CA LEU A 198 -18.23 3.40 10.83
C LEU A 198 -17.48 3.12 9.53
N TYR A 199 -17.01 4.17 8.85
CA TYR A 199 -16.17 4.04 7.67
C TYR A 199 -14.85 3.30 7.99
N LEU A 200 -14.15 3.66 9.07
CA LEU A 200 -12.89 3.02 9.45
C LEU A 200 -13.08 1.52 9.72
N CYS A 201 -14.11 1.17 10.48
CA CYS A 201 -14.44 -0.22 10.78
C CYS A 201 -14.77 -1.01 9.52
N THR A 202 -15.63 -0.48 8.65
CA THR A 202 -16.13 -1.22 7.49
C THR A 202 -15.13 -1.27 6.33
N PHE A 203 -14.37 -0.20 6.08
CA PHE A 203 -13.55 -0.11 4.88
C PHE A 203 -12.06 -0.23 5.13
N GLU A 204 -11.54 0.08 6.32
CA GLU A 204 -10.10 -0.09 6.61
C GLU A 204 -9.85 -1.37 7.42
N ILE A 205 -10.59 -1.61 8.50
CA ILE A 205 -10.35 -2.75 9.41
C ILE A 205 -10.88 -4.06 8.83
N LEU A 206 -12.13 -4.07 8.34
CA LEU A 206 -12.76 -5.31 7.85
C LEU A 206 -11.98 -6.01 6.73
N PRO A 207 -11.43 -5.32 5.71
CA PRO A 207 -10.62 -5.99 4.69
C PRO A 207 -9.34 -6.62 5.24
N ILE A 208 -8.75 -6.05 6.29
CA ILE A 208 -7.54 -6.60 6.92
C ILE A 208 -7.88 -7.88 7.66
N VAL A 209 -8.97 -7.87 8.41
CA VAL A 209 -9.49 -9.07 9.09
C VAL A 209 -9.82 -10.15 8.06
N GLY A 210 -10.48 -9.81 6.96
CA GLY A 210 -10.80 -10.74 5.89
C GLY A 210 -9.55 -11.38 5.26
N VAL A 211 -8.48 -10.60 5.07
CA VAL A 211 -7.19 -11.12 4.59
C VAL A 211 -6.53 -12.06 5.62
N ILE A 212 -6.57 -11.72 6.91
CA ILE A 212 -6.03 -12.60 7.97
C ILE A 212 -6.81 -13.93 8.03
N ILE A 213 -8.14 -13.89 7.85
CA ILE A 213 -8.96 -15.10 7.79
C ILE A 213 -8.58 -15.97 6.58
N LEU A 214 -8.28 -15.36 5.43
CA LEU A 214 -7.84 -16.11 4.23
C LEU A 214 -6.45 -16.74 4.37
N LEU A 215 -5.65 -16.28 5.32
CA LEU A 215 -4.29 -16.76 5.59
C LEU A 215 -4.24 -17.91 6.61
N ASN A 216 -5.32 -18.11 7.38
CA ASN A 216 -5.46 -19.17 8.38
C ASN A 216 -6.33 -20.32 7.86
#